data_AF-Q1JVC7-F1
#
_entry.id   AF-Q1JVC7-F1
#
_cell.length_a   1.000
_cell.length_b   1.000
_cell.length_c   1.000
_cell.angle_alpha   90.00
_cell.angle_beta   90.00
_cell.angle_gamma   90.00
#
_symmetry.space_group_name_H-M   'P 1'
#
loop_
_entity.id
_entity.type
_entity.pdbx_description
1 polymer ?
#
loop_
_entity_poly.entity_id
_entity_poly.type
_entity_poly.pdbx_seq_one_letter_code
_entity_poly.pdbx_strand_id
1 'polypeptide(L)'
;MKTLVILALVVLITIPESAQSEDKLAIAQQYIGTFQKNLMKELKQGLTHGPTHAITICRDRAPQIAAELSNNRVTIGRTTARLRNPLNDGPEWTAPYLTYFNNHPEDRKTLSIPLSDGKQGYVKPIYIQRPCLNCHGKSITPEVAETLQSNYPRDQAVGYDLGDFRGIFWVEIK
;
A
#
# COMPACT_ATOMS: atom_id res chain seq x y z
N MET A 1 69.31 -13.27 9.45
CA MET A 1 68.15 -12.41 9.12
C MET A 1 67.01 -13.32 8.71
N LYS A 2 65.98 -13.49 9.56
CA LYS A 2 64.81 -14.35 9.29
C LYS A 2 63.63 -13.46 8.90
N THR A 3 63.23 -13.51 7.64
CA THR A 3 62.09 -12.76 7.10
C THR A 3 60.80 -13.43 7.56
N LEU A 4 60.04 -12.76 8.43
CA LEU A 4 58.72 -13.21 8.88
C LEU A 4 57.69 -12.83 7.80
N VAL A 5 57.07 -13.83 7.17
CA VAL A 5 55.94 -13.62 6.25
C VAL A 5 54.66 -13.66 7.08
N ILE A 6 54.00 -12.50 7.22
CA ILE A 6 52.70 -12.39 7.90
C ILE A 6 51.62 -12.70 6.86
N LEU A 7 51.00 -13.86 6.99
CA LEU A 7 49.85 -14.28 6.19
C LEU A 7 48.59 -13.59 6.75
N ALA A 8 48.09 -12.57 6.06
CA ALA A 8 46.87 -11.87 6.45
C ALA A 8 45.64 -12.75 6.13
N LEU A 9 45.02 -13.30 7.17
CA LEU A 9 43.77 -14.05 7.08
C LEU A 9 42.61 -13.08 6.90
N VAL A 10 42.11 -12.96 5.66
CA VAL A 10 40.89 -12.20 5.36
C VAL A 10 39.69 -13.04 5.78
N VAL A 11 39.10 -12.73 6.93
CA VAL A 11 37.85 -13.33 7.38
C VAL A 11 36.70 -12.61 6.66
N LEU A 12 36.10 -13.27 5.66
CA LEU A 12 34.84 -12.82 5.07
C LEU A 12 33.71 -13.05 6.07
N ILE A 13 33.28 -11.97 6.74
CA ILE A 13 32.09 -11.97 7.59
C ILE A 13 30.87 -11.97 6.67
N THR A 14 30.25 -13.12 6.46
CA THR A 14 28.95 -13.23 5.78
C THR A 14 27.86 -12.82 6.76
N ILE A 15 27.27 -11.64 6.57
CA ILE A 15 26.09 -11.22 7.35
C ILE A 15 24.92 -12.13 6.95
N PRO A 16 24.19 -12.72 7.90
CA PRO A 16 23.04 -13.57 7.58
C PRO A 16 21.93 -12.72 6.94
N GLU A 17 21.49 -13.14 5.75
CA GLU A 17 20.44 -12.50 4.95
C GLU A 17 19.11 -12.34 5.71
N SER A 18 18.87 -13.18 6.72
CA SER A 18 17.71 -13.11 7.60
C SER A 18 17.63 -11.80 8.40
N ALA A 19 18.76 -11.29 8.91
CA ALA A 19 18.79 -10.05 9.70
C ALA A 19 18.45 -8.83 8.83
N GLN A 20 18.95 -8.81 7.59
CA GLN A 20 18.66 -7.73 6.64
C GLN A 20 17.19 -7.75 6.18
N SER A 21 16.58 -8.94 6.09
CA SER A 21 15.17 -9.09 5.72
C SER A 21 14.20 -8.61 6.81
N GLU A 22 14.55 -8.84 8.09
CA GLU A 22 13.76 -8.39 9.25
C GLU A 22 13.77 -6.86 9.36
N ASP A 23 14.93 -6.23 9.14
CA ASP A 23 15.06 -4.77 9.11
C ASP A 23 14.20 -4.14 7.98
N LYS A 24 14.24 -4.71 6.78
CA LYS A 24 13.44 -4.20 5.65
C LYS A 24 11.93 -4.37 5.89
N LEU A 25 11.49 -5.44 6.57
CA LEU A 25 10.08 -5.62 6.92
C LEU A 25 9.59 -4.55 7.89
N ALA A 26 10.37 -4.24 8.93
CA ALA A 26 10.02 -3.18 9.88
C ALA A 26 9.92 -1.82 9.18
N ILE A 27 10.85 -1.52 8.27
CA ILE A 27 10.82 -0.32 7.41
C ILE A 27 9.53 -0.30 6.59
N ALA A 28 9.21 -1.37 5.85
CA ALA A 28 8.00 -1.42 5.04
C ALA A 28 6.73 -1.21 5.86
N GLN A 29 6.63 -1.82 7.05
CA GLN A 29 5.51 -1.63 7.97
C GLN A 29 5.39 -0.18 8.45
N GLN A 30 6.51 0.50 8.71
CA GLN A 30 6.51 1.92 9.07
C GLN A 30 6.01 2.82 7.93
N TYR A 31 6.47 2.59 6.70
CA TYR A 31 6.01 3.34 5.52
C TYR A 31 4.51 3.13 5.29
N ILE A 32 4.04 1.89 5.34
CA ILE A 32 2.60 1.56 5.21
C ILE A 32 1.79 2.19 6.34
N GLY A 33 2.27 2.11 7.58
CA GLY A 33 1.60 2.71 8.74
C GLY A 33 1.47 4.23 8.61
N THR A 34 2.53 4.89 8.12
CA THR A 34 2.52 6.33 7.85
C THR A 34 1.56 6.69 6.73
N PHE A 35 1.57 5.95 5.62
CA PHE A 35 0.63 6.18 4.52
C PHE A 35 -0.81 6.02 5.00
N GLN A 36 -1.13 4.92 5.67
CA GLN A 36 -2.48 4.67 6.19
C GLN A 36 -2.93 5.78 7.15
N LYS A 37 -2.06 6.22 8.07
CA LYS A 37 -2.36 7.30 9.01
C LYS A 37 -2.65 8.62 8.30
N ASN A 38 -1.80 9.03 7.36
CA ASN A 38 -1.96 10.28 6.62
C ASN A 38 -3.23 10.24 5.75
N LEU A 39 -3.47 9.14 5.05
CA LEU A 39 -4.67 8.95 4.24
C LEU A 39 -5.94 9.03 5.09
N MET A 40 -5.96 8.38 6.25
CA MET A 40 -7.12 8.43 7.16
C MET A 40 -7.32 9.81 7.78
N LYS A 41 -6.24 10.58 8.00
CA LYS A 41 -6.33 11.97 8.45
C LYS A 41 -7.00 12.84 7.39
N GLU A 42 -6.50 12.80 6.14
CA GLU A 42 -7.08 13.54 5.01
C GLU A 42 -8.54 13.14 4.77
N LEU A 43 -8.86 11.84 4.79
CA LEU A 43 -10.24 11.37 4.64
C LEU A 43 -11.16 11.95 5.72
N LYS A 44 -10.75 11.87 7.00
CA LYS A 44 -11.56 12.38 8.10
C LYS A 44 -11.79 13.89 7.98
N GLN A 45 -10.76 14.64 7.57
CA GLN A 45 -10.87 16.07 7.33
C GLN A 45 -11.78 16.39 6.13
N GLY A 46 -11.69 15.61 5.05
CA GLY A 46 -12.58 15.77 3.90
C GLY A 46 -14.04 15.53 4.29
N LEU A 47 -14.29 14.49 5.11
CA LEU A 47 -15.62 14.14 5.57
C LEU A 47 -16.28 15.20 6.46
N THR A 48 -15.54 16.09 7.12
CA THR A 48 -16.15 17.22 7.86
C THR A 48 -16.85 18.22 6.93
N HIS A 49 -16.51 18.19 5.63
CA HIS A 49 -17.13 18.98 4.57
C HIS A 49 -18.09 18.16 3.70
N GLY A 50 -18.40 16.92 4.11
CA GLY A 50 -19.30 16.01 3.40
C GLY A 50 -18.60 14.95 2.53
N PRO A 51 -19.27 13.82 2.23
CA PRO A 51 -18.70 12.75 1.42
C PRO A 51 -18.30 13.16 -0.01
N THR A 52 -19.02 14.09 -0.63
CA THR A 52 -18.72 14.59 -1.98
C THR A 52 -17.40 15.35 -2.01
N HIS A 53 -17.13 16.17 -1.01
CA HIS A 53 -15.82 16.79 -0.84
C HIS A 53 -14.73 15.75 -0.52
N ALA A 54 -15.01 14.75 0.31
CA ALA A 54 -14.05 13.69 0.59
C ALA A 54 -13.62 12.88 -0.66
N ILE A 55 -14.46 12.80 -1.70
CA ILE A 55 -14.12 12.15 -2.97
C ILE A 55 -12.98 12.87 -3.68
N THR A 56 -12.96 14.21 -3.67
CA THR A 56 -11.87 14.98 -4.31
C THR A 56 -10.57 14.82 -3.54
N ILE A 57 -10.62 14.80 -2.21
CA ILE A 57 -9.48 14.49 -1.35
C ILE A 57 -8.90 13.10 -1.66
N CYS A 58 -9.75 12.08 -1.77
CA CYS A 58 -9.31 10.73 -2.12
C CYS A 58 -8.70 10.63 -3.53
N ARG A 59 -9.13 11.47 -4.48
CA ARG A 59 -8.59 11.56 -5.84
C ARG A 59 -7.18 12.14 -5.84
N ASP A 60 -7.02 13.26 -5.14
CA ASP A 60 -5.88 14.15 -5.32
C ASP A 60 -4.82 13.93 -4.25
N ARG A 61 -5.22 13.82 -2.98
CA ARG A 61 -4.28 13.67 -1.85
C ARG A 61 -3.69 12.28 -1.76
N ALA A 62 -4.43 11.23 -2.07
CA ALA A 62 -3.91 9.87 -1.95
C ALA A 62 -2.67 9.58 -2.84
N PRO A 63 -2.65 9.90 -4.15
CA PRO A 63 -1.44 9.77 -4.95
C PRO A 63 -0.33 10.73 -4.50
N GLN A 64 -0.67 11.92 -4.01
CA GLN A 64 0.31 12.87 -3.47
C GLN A 64 1.01 12.33 -2.22
N ILE A 65 0.28 11.75 -1.26
CA ILE A 65 0.89 11.13 -0.08
C ILE A 65 1.83 9.98 -0.49
N ALA A 66 1.42 9.16 -1.46
CA ALA A 66 2.27 8.08 -1.98
C ALA A 66 3.57 8.63 -2.60
N ALA A 67 3.48 9.74 -3.35
CA ALA A 67 4.63 10.42 -3.93
C ALA A 67 5.53 11.05 -2.86
N GLU A 68 4.96 11.73 -1.85
CA GLU A 68 5.68 12.34 -0.72
C GLU A 68 6.44 11.29 0.12
N LEU A 69 5.91 10.07 0.23
CA LEU A 69 6.55 8.97 0.94
C LEU A 69 7.54 8.18 0.07
N SER A 70 7.48 8.31 -1.26
CA SER A 70 8.40 7.62 -2.16
C SER A 70 9.73 8.38 -2.28
N ASN A 71 10.83 7.65 -2.43
CA ASN A 71 12.17 8.21 -2.62
C ASN A 71 13.03 7.28 -3.49
N ASN A 72 14.34 7.54 -3.57
CA ASN A 72 15.25 6.76 -4.42
C ASN A 72 15.39 5.29 -4.02
N ARG A 73 15.10 4.94 -2.76
CA ARG A 73 15.21 3.56 -2.21
C ARG A 73 13.86 2.88 -2.01
N VAL A 74 12.80 3.64 -1.73
CA VAL A 74 11.48 3.12 -1.39
C VAL A 74 10.45 3.68 -2.35
N THR A 75 9.67 2.80 -2.97
CA THR A 75 8.45 3.18 -3.71
C THR A 75 7.25 2.61 -2.96
N ILE A 76 6.21 3.42 -2.74
CA ILE A 76 5.02 3.01 -1.99
C ILE A 76 3.76 3.43 -2.73
N GLY A 77 2.73 2.60 -2.65
CA GLY A 77 1.42 2.92 -3.20
C GLY A 77 0.31 2.05 -2.62
N ARG A 78 -0.84 2.11 -3.28
CA ARG A 78 -1.99 1.25 -3.03
C ARG A 78 -2.58 0.78 -4.33
N THR A 79 -3.18 -0.40 -4.35
CA THR A 79 -3.93 -0.91 -5.53
C THR A 79 -5.11 -1.78 -5.09
N THR A 80 -5.99 -2.11 -6.02
CA THR A 80 -7.17 -2.93 -5.83
C THR A 80 -7.59 -3.58 -7.15
N ALA A 81 -8.28 -4.71 -7.08
CA ALA A 81 -8.94 -5.28 -8.26
C ALA A 81 -10.19 -4.49 -8.68
N ARG A 82 -10.75 -3.65 -7.79
CA ARG A 82 -11.98 -2.88 -8.02
C ARG A 82 -11.65 -1.39 -8.02
N LEU A 83 -11.07 -0.93 -9.13
CA LEU A 83 -10.52 0.42 -9.25
C LEU A 83 -11.61 1.49 -9.28
N ARG A 84 -11.36 2.59 -8.55
CA ARG A 84 -12.10 3.85 -8.72
C ARG A 84 -11.41 4.76 -9.72
N ASN A 85 -10.13 5.00 -9.46
CA ASN A 85 -9.24 5.70 -10.36
C ASN A 85 -8.42 4.65 -11.14
N PRO A 86 -8.51 4.59 -12.48
CA PRO A 86 -7.73 3.65 -13.29
C PRO A 86 -6.22 3.88 -13.17
N LEU A 87 -5.77 5.08 -12.76
CA LEU A 87 -4.35 5.36 -12.51
C LEU A 87 -3.79 4.68 -11.25
N ASN A 88 -4.63 3.98 -10.48
CA ASN A 88 -4.25 3.29 -9.25
C ASN A 88 -4.08 1.77 -9.46
N ASP A 89 -3.75 1.33 -10.68
CA ASP A 89 -3.58 -0.09 -11.04
C ASP A 89 -2.36 -0.75 -10.36
N GLY A 90 -1.37 0.06 -9.95
CA GLY A 90 -0.20 -0.42 -9.20
C GLY A 90 0.77 -1.27 -10.03
N PRO A 91 1.87 -1.75 -9.43
CA PRO A 91 2.85 -2.59 -10.12
C PRO A 91 2.30 -3.99 -10.41
N GLU A 92 2.71 -4.56 -11.55
CA GLU A 92 2.24 -5.89 -12.01
C GLU A 92 2.45 -7.00 -10.96
N TRP A 93 3.57 -6.96 -10.23
CA TRP A 93 3.91 -7.95 -9.21
C TRP A 93 2.89 -8.02 -8.05
N THR A 94 2.05 -6.99 -7.90
CA THR A 94 1.04 -6.93 -6.83
C THR A 94 -0.25 -7.71 -7.14
N ALA A 95 -0.52 -8.01 -8.42
CA ALA A 95 -1.77 -8.62 -8.85
C ALA A 95 -2.07 -10.01 -8.21
N PRO A 96 -1.09 -10.93 -8.07
CA PRO A 96 -1.32 -12.20 -7.38
C PRO A 96 -1.76 -12.02 -5.92
N TYR A 97 -1.29 -10.96 -5.27
CA TYR A 97 -1.59 -10.70 -3.86
C TYR A 97 -2.96 -10.07 -3.64
N LEU A 98 -3.48 -9.32 -4.63
CA LEU A 98 -4.89 -8.92 -4.64
C LEU A 98 -5.81 -10.15 -4.64
N THR A 99 -5.47 -11.14 -5.47
CA THR A 99 -6.22 -12.41 -5.53
C THR A 99 -6.06 -13.20 -4.23
N TYR A 100 -4.85 -13.29 -3.70
CA TYR A 100 -4.57 -13.99 -2.44
C TYR A 100 -5.43 -13.45 -1.28
N PHE A 101 -5.37 -12.15 -1.00
CA PHE A 101 -6.13 -11.58 0.13
C PHE A 101 -7.64 -11.56 -0.09
N ASN A 102 -8.09 -11.51 -1.35
CA ASN A 102 -9.50 -11.66 -1.64
C ASN A 102 -10.02 -13.06 -1.26
N ASN A 103 -9.18 -14.09 -1.41
CA ASN A 103 -9.53 -15.48 -1.09
C ASN A 103 -9.20 -15.88 0.35
N HIS A 104 -8.36 -15.11 1.05
CA HIS A 104 -7.93 -15.34 2.43
C HIS A 104 -8.14 -14.09 3.31
N PRO A 105 -9.39 -13.63 3.50
CA PRO A 105 -9.71 -12.38 4.21
C PRO A 105 -9.35 -12.39 5.71
N GLU A 106 -9.08 -13.57 6.27
CA GLU A 106 -8.53 -13.76 7.62
C GLU A 106 -7.05 -13.41 7.72
N ASP A 107 -6.30 -13.47 6.61
CA ASP A 107 -4.90 -13.05 6.60
C ASP A 107 -4.81 -11.53 6.52
N ARG A 108 -4.32 -10.94 7.61
CA ARG A 108 -4.16 -9.50 7.77
C ARG A 108 -2.70 -9.08 7.90
N LYS A 109 -1.77 -10.03 7.73
CA LYS A 109 -0.34 -9.79 7.92
C LYS A 109 0.23 -9.01 6.74
N THR A 110 1.36 -8.37 6.98
CA THR A 110 2.19 -7.86 5.88
C THR A 110 2.99 -9.04 5.32
N LEU A 111 2.88 -9.27 4.01
CA LEU A 111 3.66 -10.30 3.33
C LEU A 111 4.94 -9.69 2.75
N SER A 112 5.99 -10.50 2.69
CA SER A 112 7.29 -10.16 2.10
C SER A 112 7.49 -10.97 0.82
N ILE A 113 7.91 -10.29 -0.25
CA ILE A 113 7.95 -10.83 -1.61
C ILE A 113 9.32 -10.54 -2.22
N PRO A 114 10.14 -11.54 -2.52
CA PRO A 114 11.36 -11.30 -3.29
C PRO A 114 10.98 -10.84 -4.70
N LEU A 115 11.59 -9.75 -5.15
CA LEU A 115 11.42 -9.21 -6.51
C LEU A 115 12.74 -9.34 -7.29
N SER A 116 12.71 -8.98 -8.58
CA SER A 116 13.93 -8.97 -9.40
C SER A 116 14.97 -7.96 -8.89
N ASP A 117 16.22 -8.14 -9.30
CA ASP A 117 17.32 -7.18 -9.08
C ASP A 117 17.64 -6.90 -7.60
N GLY A 118 17.40 -7.90 -6.73
CA GLY A 118 17.66 -7.78 -5.28
C GLY A 118 16.65 -6.92 -4.52
N LYS A 119 15.57 -6.50 -5.19
CA LYS A 119 14.49 -5.73 -4.57
C LYS A 119 13.61 -6.61 -3.71
N GLN A 120 12.97 -5.99 -2.73
CA GLN A 120 12.00 -6.62 -1.86
C GLN A 120 10.66 -5.89 -1.92
N GLY A 121 9.61 -6.62 -2.26
CA GLY A 121 8.23 -6.19 -2.24
C GLY A 121 7.55 -6.51 -0.92
N TYR A 122 6.61 -5.68 -0.52
CA TYR A 122 5.77 -5.89 0.65
C TYR A 122 4.35 -5.50 0.33
N VAL A 123 3.38 -6.28 0.81
CA VAL A 123 1.96 -5.95 0.68
C VAL A 123 1.25 -6.07 2.01
N LYS A 124 0.31 -5.16 2.27
CA LYS A 124 -0.57 -5.22 3.43
C LYS A 124 -2.02 -5.02 3.00
N PRO A 125 -2.96 -5.89 3.40
CA PRO A 125 -4.35 -5.76 3.01
C PRO A 125 -5.02 -4.57 3.68
N ILE A 126 -5.94 -3.95 2.94
CA ILE A 126 -6.79 -2.85 3.33
C ILE A 126 -8.20 -3.41 3.44
N TYR A 127 -8.85 -3.17 4.58
CA TYR A 127 -10.22 -3.59 4.82
C TYR A 127 -11.12 -2.38 5.03
N ILE A 128 -12.37 -2.48 4.59
CA ILE A 128 -13.38 -1.44 4.71
C ILE A 128 -13.66 -1.15 6.19
N GLN A 129 -13.55 0.12 6.57
CA GLN A 129 -13.93 0.64 7.88
C GLN A 129 -15.18 1.52 7.76
N ARG A 130 -15.80 1.88 8.90
CA ARG A 130 -17.03 2.69 8.91
C ARG A 130 -16.95 3.97 8.06
N PRO A 131 -15.88 4.79 8.12
CA PRO A 131 -15.80 6.00 7.28
C PRO A 131 -15.77 5.71 5.77
N CYS A 132 -15.25 4.55 5.37
CA CYS A 132 -15.15 4.15 3.96
C CYS A 132 -16.53 3.95 3.32
N LEU A 133 -17.52 3.52 4.11
CA LEU A 133 -18.86 3.18 3.62
C LEU A 133 -19.63 4.39 3.06
N ASN A 134 -19.26 5.62 3.43
CA ASN A 134 -19.85 6.84 2.87
C ASN A 134 -19.74 6.90 1.33
N CYS A 135 -18.69 6.30 0.76
CA CYS A 135 -18.43 6.34 -0.69
C CYS A 135 -18.18 4.95 -1.31
N HIS A 136 -17.94 3.92 -0.50
CA HIS A 136 -17.66 2.55 -0.96
C HIS A 136 -18.80 1.58 -0.62
N GLY A 137 -19.79 1.98 0.19
CA GLY A 137 -20.86 1.10 0.66
C GLY A 137 -21.83 0.65 -0.43
N LYS A 138 -22.68 -0.32 -0.08
CA LYS A 138 -23.87 -0.70 -0.88
C LYS A 138 -24.90 0.41 -1.00
N SER A 139 -25.02 1.23 0.04
CA SER A 139 -25.92 2.37 0.09
C SER A 139 -25.10 3.65 0.18
N ILE A 140 -25.10 4.41 -0.92
CA ILE A 140 -24.52 5.75 -1.00
C ILE A 140 -25.64 6.74 -1.34
N THR A 141 -25.50 8.00 -0.93
CA THR A 141 -26.52 9.01 -1.25
C THR A 141 -26.55 9.32 -2.75
N PRO A 142 -27.67 9.82 -3.29
CA PRO A 142 -27.73 10.24 -4.70
C PRO A 142 -26.64 11.24 -5.08
N GLU A 143 -26.35 12.21 -4.20
CA GLU A 143 -25.30 13.22 -4.38
C GLU A 143 -23.89 12.59 -4.50
N VAL A 144 -23.60 11.57 -3.69
CA VAL A 144 -22.35 10.81 -3.78
C VAL A 144 -22.28 10.00 -5.06
N ALA A 145 -23.36 9.33 -5.44
CA ALA A 145 -23.42 8.56 -6.68
C ALA A 145 -23.19 9.44 -7.91
N GLU A 146 -23.82 10.60 -7.98
CA GLU A 146 -23.64 11.58 -9.06
C GLU A 146 -22.20 12.12 -9.10
N THR A 147 -21.65 12.48 -7.94
CA THR A 147 -20.25 12.94 -7.83
C THR A 147 -19.27 11.86 -8.30
N LEU A 148 -19.50 10.60 -7.91
CA LEU A 148 -18.67 9.48 -8.36
C LEU A 148 -18.79 9.26 -9.88
N GLN A 149 -20.00 9.27 -10.44
CA GLN A 149 -20.22 9.08 -11.86
C GLN A 149 -19.54 10.17 -12.70
N SER A 150 -19.59 11.42 -12.24
CA SER A 150 -18.97 12.57 -12.91
C SER A 150 -17.43 12.48 -12.88
N ASN A 151 -16.85 12.15 -11.72
CA ASN A 151 -15.40 12.11 -11.55
C ASN A 151 -14.76 10.80 -12.01
N TYR A 152 -15.52 9.70 -11.99
CA TYR A 152 -15.06 8.34 -12.27
C TYR A 152 -16.13 7.55 -13.03
N PRO A 153 -16.30 7.80 -14.35
CA PRO A 153 -17.33 7.12 -15.15
C PRO A 153 -17.19 5.59 -15.23
N ARG A 154 -16.03 5.05 -14.83
CA ARG A 154 -15.72 3.62 -14.79
C ARG A 154 -15.46 3.12 -13.36
N ASP A 155 -16.00 3.80 -12.34
CA ASP A 155 -15.83 3.40 -10.94
C ASP A 155 -16.35 1.98 -10.68
N GLN A 156 -15.51 1.15 -10.05
CA GLN A 156 -15.87 -0.21 -9.64
C GLN A 156 -15.89 -0.36 -8.11
N ALA A 157 -15.54 0.70 -7.37
CA ALA A 157 -15.25 0.63 -5.94
C ALA A 157 -16.47 0.92 -5.05
N VAL A 158 -17.67 0.48 -5.39
CA VAL A 158 -18.90 0.63 -4.57
C VAL A 158 -19.44 -0.72 -4.10
N GLY A 159 -20.51 -0.79 -3.31
CA GLY A 159 -21.13 -2.09 -3.01
C GLY A 159 -20.43 -2.93 -1.93
N TYR A 160 -19.52 -2.33 -1.15
CA TYR A 160 -18.84 -3.01 -0.07
C TYR A 160 -19.63 -3.03 1.25
N ASP A 161 -19.38 -4.03 2.07
CA ASP A 161 -19.76 -4.12 3.48
C ASP A 161 -18.59 -3.78 4.42
N LEU A 162 -18.91 -3.56 5.71
CA LEU A 162 -17.90 -3.36 6.74
C LEU A 162 -17.02 -4.61 6.87
N GLY A 163 -15.71 -4.44 6.79
CA GLY A 163 -14.75 -5.54 6.91
C GLY A 163 -14.37 -6.20 5.58
N ASP A 164 -15.01 -5.85 4.48
CA ASP A 164 -14.63 -6.36 3.16
C ASP A 164 -13.20 -5.99 2.78
N PHE A 165 -12.55 -6.88 2.03
CA PHE A 165 -11.26 -6.60 1.42
C PHE A 165 -11.39 -5.49 0.36
N ARG A 166 -10.69 -4.37 0.59
CA ARG A 166 -10.71 -3.21 -0.30
C ARG A 166 -9.57 -3.22 -1.30
N GLY A 167 -8.43 -3.82 -0.98
CA GLY A 167 -7.22 -3.76 -1.78
C GLY A 167 -5.98 -3.86 -0.90
N ILE A 168 -4.83 -3.43 -1.39
CA ILE A 168 -3.56 -3.52 -0.67
C ILE A 168 -2.82 -2.19 -0.67
N PHE A 169 -2.08 -1.93 0.41
CA PHE A 169 -0.89 -1.10 0.34
C PHE A 169 0.27 -1.96 -0.17
N TRP A 170 1.17 -1.39 -0.95
CA TRP A 170 2.37 -2.05 -1.42
C TRP A 170 3.60 -1.16 -1.23
N VAL A 171 4.75 -1.78 -0.97
CA VAL A 171 6.06 -1.13 -0.87
C VAL A 171 7.08 -1.94 -1.66
N GLU A 172 7.93 -1.26 -2.42
CA GLU A 172 9.12 -1.81 -3.06
C GLU A 172 10.35 -1.15 -2.44
N ILE A 173 11.26 -1.95 -1.89
CA ILE A 173 12.53 -1.51 -1.31
C ILE A 173 13.69 -2.06 -2.17
N LYS A 174 14.56 -1.17 -2.62
CA LYS A 174 15.80 -1.52 -3.34
C LYS A 174 16.87 -2.05 -2.39
#